data_AF-A0A316VU92-F1
#
_entry.id   AF-A0A316VU92-F1
#
_cell.length_a   1.000
_cell.length_b   1.000
_cell.length_c   1.000
_cell.angle_alpha   90.00
_cell.angle_beta   90.00
_cell.angle_gamma   90.00
#
_symmetry.space_group_name_H-M   'P 1'
#
loop_
_entity.id
_entity.type
_entity.pdbx_description
1 polymer ?
#
loop_
_entity_poly.entity_id
_entity_poly.type
_entity_poly.pdbx_seq_one_letter_code
_entity_poly.pdbx_strand_id
1 'polypeptide(L)'
;MTRPASLGKALKKLCCTRDGAEDAGSAPLASPPLNIPEGLYKVFHKDMTEYVDPMKDREQYYGGYTDPNRRHDPAIVPSDEWERVVDHDSLYEGKSRHTNKKAFWAFPGSRWQVEPDGALHQLEGDGKLKQVKAELKDLKYDAVHKGQVVGRFELPKDPAGGPTMLRKGVYDIEENPVQEMGILYRPTWDQASKTMIQMRRKQAAQELEELRQSSARFAASSSNQRAIEQLTALKQTLARHPLPSSSSQAPQQLIDTRPGSARYASSTSRDPASRPAGILRQSSARYGSSSSKDLAKP
;
A
#
# COMPACT_ATOMS: atom_id res chain seq x y z
N MET A 1 12.04 -10.12 31.22
CA MET A 1 11.99 -9.59 29.85
C MET A 1 10.95 -8.48 29.79
N THR A 2 11.39 -7.24 29.90
CA THR A 2 10.56 -6.02 29.96
C THR A 2 10.21 -5.59 28.54
N ARG A 3 8.92 -5.62 28.19
CA ARG A 3 8.41 -5.10 26.91
C ARG A 3 8.48 -3.57 26.92
N PRO A 4 8.88 -2.90 25.82
CA PRO A 4 8.75 -1.45 25.73
C PRO A 4 7.27 -1.08 25.74
N ALA A 5 6.87 -0.24 26.68
CA ALA A 5 5.54 0.36 26.71
C ALA A 5 5.33 1.20 25.44
N SER A 6 4.15 1.11 24.82
CA SER A 6 3.82 1.94 23.66
C SER A 6 3.91 3.42 24.05
N LEU A 7 4.71 4.18 23.29
CA LEU A 7 4.96 5.61 23.49
C LEU A 7 3.66 6.43 23.60
N GLY A 8 2.57 5.97 22.98
CA GLY A 8 1.26 6.60 23.02
C GLY A 8 0.59 6.68 24.40
N LYS A 9 0.92 5.78 25.36
CA LYS A 9 0.33 5.85 26.71
C LYS A 9 1.04 6.85 27.65
N ALA A 10 2.31 7.18 27.38
CA ALA A 10 3.07 8.11 28.22
C ALA A 10 2.69 9.58 27.98
N LEU A 11 2.34 9.94 26.74
CA LEU A 11 1.95 11.32 26.38
C LEU A 11 0.54 11.70 26.85
N LYS A 12 -0.39 10.74 26.98
CA LYS A 12 -1.76 10.98 27.46
C LYS A 12 -1.84 11.48 28.91
N LYS A 13 -0.80 11.30 29.73
CA LYS A 13 -0.77 11.75 31.13
C LYS A 13 -0.27 13.18 31.34
N LEU A 14 0.18 13.88 30.29
CA LEU A 14 0.78 15.23 30.41
C LEU A 14 -0.14 16.37 29.97
N CYS A 15 -1.33 16.09 29.40
CA CYS A 15 -2.16 17.13 28.77
C CYS A 15 -3.37 17.62 29.58
N CYS A 16 -3.49 17.28 30.87
CA CYS A 16 -4.62 17.70 31.69
C CYS A 16 -4.23 18.68 32.79
N THR A 17 -3.89 19.92 32.41
CA THR A 17 -4.09 21.12 33.24
C THR A 17 -4.02 22.35 32.35
N ARG A 18 -5.17 22.89 31.91
CA ARG A 18 -5.40 24.35 31.86
C ARG A 18 -6.89 24.65 31.61
N ASP A 19 -7.53 25.19 32.64
CA ASP A 19 -8.83 25.84 32.56
C ASP A 19 -8.71 27.20 31.83
N GLY A 20 -9.74 27.51 31.03
CA GLY A 20 -10.20 28.87 30.74
C GLY A 20 -9.35 29.74 29.81
N ALA A 21 -9.76 29.87 28.54
CA ALA A 21 -9.78 31.14 27.80
C ALA A 21 -10.56 30.97 26.48
N GLU A 22 -11.32 32.02 26.17
CA GLU A 22 -12.34 32.15 25.13
C GLU A 22 -11.82 32.16 23.69
N ASP A 23 -12.79 31.96 22.78
CA ASP A 23 -12.80 32.19 21.34
C ASP A 23 -11.60 32.92 20.71
N ALA A 24 -10.77 32.15 20.02
CA ALA A 24 -10.05 32.61 18.84
C ALA A 24 -10.10 31.49 17.81
N GLY A 25 -10.60 31.82 16.61
CA GLY A 25 -10.65 30.94 15.44
C GLY A 25 -9.30 30.29 15.19
N SER A 26 -9.12 29.11 15.78
CA SER A 26 -7.88 28.36 15.72
C SER A 26 -7.94 27.55 14.44
N ALA A 27 -7.31 28.06 13.39
CA ALA A 27 -6.91 27.21 12.28
C ALA A 27 -6.21 25.97 12.89
N PRO A 28 -6.59 24.74 12.50
CA PRO A 28 -5.99 23.55 13.07
C PRO A 28 -4.48 23.66 12.83
N LEU A 29 -3.71 23.78 13.92
CA LEU A 29 -2.26 23.73 13.89
C LEU A 29 -1.89 22.47 13.12
N ALA A 30 -1.29 22.62 11.95
CA ALA A 30 -0.84 21.50 11.15
C ALA A 30 0.16 20.70 12.00
N SER A 31 -0.28 19.56 12.52
CA SER A 31 0.59 18.67 13.29
C SER A 31 1.76 18.26 12.39
N PRO A 32 3.01 18.33 12.89
CA PRO A 32 4.15 17.85 12.12
C PRO A 32 3.93 16.37 11.79
N PRO A 33 4.29 15.92 10.57
CA PRO A 33 4.09 14.54 10.17
C PRO A 33 4.82 13.60 11.13
N LEU A 34 4.13 12.56 11.60
CA LEU A 34 4.74 11.52 12.43
C LEU A 34 5.78 10.79 11.57
N ASN A 35 7.05 10.82 11.97
CA ASN A 35 8.08 10.08 11.25
C ASN A 35 8.11 8.63 11.76
N ILE A 36 7.45 7.73 11.04
CA ILE A 36 7.32 6.33 11.42
C ILE A 36 8.32 5.49 10.59
N PRO A 37 9.24 4.74 11.25
CA PRO A 37 10.16 3.86 10.56
C PRO A 37 9.44 2.83 9.67
N GLU A 38 9.94 2.59 8.46
CA GLU A 38 9.40 1.53 7.60
C GLU A 38 9.65 0.16 8.26
N GLY A 39 8.66 -0.73 8.21
CA GLY A 39 8.74 -2.05 8.84
C GLY A 39 8.42 -2.08 10.33
N LEU A 40 8.08 -0.95 10.97
CA LEU A 40 7.61 -0.92 12.36
C LEU A 40 6.34 -1.76 12.54
N TYR A 41 5.46 -1.74 11.54
CA TYR A 41 4.19 -2.45 11.56
C TYR A 41 4.17 -3.60 10.57
N LYS A 42 3.47 -4.67 10.96
CA LYS A 42 3.15 -5.79 10.08
C LYS A 42 2.33 -5.28 8.90
N VAL A 43 2.73 -5.68 7.69
CA VAL A 43 2.01 -5.36 6.46
C VAL A 43 0.95 -6.42 6.21
N PHE A 44 -0.26 -5.98 5.90
CA PHE A 44 -1.36 -6.84 5.50
C PHE A 44 -1.50 -6.86 3.98
N HIS A 45 -1.90 -8.02 3.44
CA HIS A 45 -2.30 -8.12 2.04
C HIS A 45 -3.45 -7.14 1.77
N LYS A 46 -3.59 -6.68 0.53
CA LYS A 46 -4.64 -5.74 0.13
C LYS A 46 -5.17 -6.10 -1.24
N ASP A 47 -6.49 -6.01 -1.39
CA ASP A 47 -7.14 -6.02 -2.70
C ASP A 47 -7.68 -4.62 -2.98
N MET A 48 -7.20 -4.00 -4.06
CA MET A 48 -7.57 -2.62 -4.41
C MET A 48 -9.06 -2.47 -4.75
N THR A 49 -9.77 -3.57 -5.04
CA THR A 49 -11.21 -3.57 -5.32
C THR A 49 -12.07 -3.42 -4.08
N GLU A 50 -11.54 -3.75 -2.89
CA GLU A 50 -12.22 -3.58 -1.60
C GLU A 50 -12.40 -2.11 -1.21
N TYR A 51 -11.66 -1.20 -1.86
CA TYR A 51 -11.63 0.20 -1.48
C TYR A 51 -12.58 1.07 -2.30
N VAL A 52 -13.13 2.05 -1.60
CA VAL A 52 -13.90 3.14 -2.19
C VAL A 52 -12.98 4.02 -3.02
N ASP A 53 -13.42 4.45 -4.21
CA ASP A 53 -12.69 5.45 -5.00
C ASP A 53 -13.00 6.84 -4.44
N PRO A 54 -12.03 7.54 -3.80
CA PRO A 54 -12.28 8.83 -3.18
C PRO A 54 -12.79 9.88 -4.18
N MET A 55 -12.54 9.70 -5.48
CA MET A 55 -13.00 10.62 -6.52
C MET A 55 -14.47 10.41 -6.91
N LYS A 56 -14.99 9.19 -6.75
CA LYS A 56 -16.38 8.82 -7.08
C LYS A 56 -17.31 8.98 -5.87
N ASP A 57 -16.82 8.64 -4.69
CA ASP A 57 -17.59 8.63 -3.44
C ASP A 57 -17.05 9.68 -2.45
N ARG A 58 -16.86 10.92 -2.95
CA ARG A 58 -16.26 12.03 -2.20
C ARG A 58 -16.98 12.30 -0.89
N GLU A 59 -18.30 12.26 -0.91
CA GLU A 59 -19.16 12.74 0.19
C GLU A 59 -19.42 11.67 1.25
N GLN A 60 -19.66 10.41 0.84
CA GLN A 60 -20.10 9.35 1.74
C GLN A 60 -18.99 8.86 2.67
N TYR A 61 -17.75 8.73 2.17
CA TYR A 61 -16.63 8.17 2.95
C TYR A 61 -15.66 9.23 3.47
N TYR A 62 -15.51 10.36 2.80
CA TYR A 62 -14.42 11.29 3.15
C TYR A 62 -14.88 12.70 3.46
N GLY A 63 -16.20 12.94 3.54
CA GLY A 63 -16.75 14.27 3.80
C GLY A 63 -16.24 15.27 2.77
N GLY A 64 -16.79 15.21 1.56
CA GLY A 64 -16.52 16.21 0.51
C GLY A 64 -16.90 17.62 0.97
N TYR A 65 -16.41 18.63 0.24
CA TYR A 65 -16.86 20.02 0.36
C TYR A 65 -18.38 20.00 0.56
N THR A 66 -18.86 20.48 1.71
CA THR A 66 -20.29 20.65 1.96
C THR A 66 -20.81 21.57 0.86
N ASP A 67 -21.39 20.99 -0.19
CA ASP A 67 -22.32 21.71 -1.05
C ASP A 67 -23.33 22.33 -0.08
N PRO A 68 -23.42 23.67 0.00
CA PRO A 68 -24.35 24.32 0.91
C PRO A 68 -25.79 23.82 0.72
N ASN A 69 -26.13 23.34 -0.47
CA ASN A 69 -27.44 22.80 -0.83
C ASN A 69 -27.66 21.34 -0.39
N ARG A 70 -26.61 20.62 0.03
CA ARG A 70 -26.67 19.21 0.49
C ARG A 70 -26.31 19.02 1.96
N ARG A 71 -26.24 20.11 2.74
CA ARG A 71 -25.97 20.05 4.20
C ARG A 71 -26.94 19.15 4.98
N HIS A 72 -28.11 18.85 4.43
CA HIS A 72 -29.13 18.00 5.07
C HIS A 72 -29.22 16.59 4.48
N ASP A 73 -28.32 16.19 3.57
CA ASP A 73 -28.32 14.84 3.04
C ASP A 73 -27.82 13.85 4.12
N PRO A 74 -28.66 12.91 4.59
CA PRO A 74 -28.27 11.94 5.63
C PRO A 74 -27.18 10.97 5.18
N ALA A 75 -26.86 10.92 3.88
CA ALA A 75 -25.78 10.12 3.35
C ALA A 75 -24.39 10.73 3.60
N ILE A 76 -24.30 12.04 3.84
CA ILE A 76 -23.06 12.80 3.97
C ILE A 76 -22.73 13.01 5.46
N VAL A 77 -21.46 12.91 5.84
CA VAL A 77 -21.03 13.28 7.20
C VAL A 77 -19.95 14.37 7.18
N PRO A 78 -20.31 15.62 7.51
CA PRO A 78 -19.39 16.76 7.59
C PRO A 78 -18.18 16.57 8.52
N SER A 79 -17.08 17.28 8.24
CA SER A 79 -15.81 17.32 9.00
C SER A 79 -15.98 17.53 10.51
N ASP A 80 -16.84 18.46 10.86
CA ASP A 80 -17.07 19.05 12.18
C ASP A 80 -18.13 18.31 13.01
N GLU A 81 -18.77 17.29 12.43
CA GLU A 81 -19.94 16.65 13.03
C GLU A 81 -19.66 15.29 13.67
N TRP A 82 -18.39 14.88 13.78
CA TRP A 82 -18.07 13.62 14.45
C TRP A 82 -17.82 13.83 15.93
N GLU A 83 -18.59 13.14 16.76
CA GLU A 83 -18.32 13.00 18.17
C GLU A 83 -17.42 11.80 18.42
N ARG A 84 -16.46 11.99 19.32
CA ARG A 84 -15.66 10.90 19.87
C ARG A 84 -16.60 10.05 20.72
N VAL A 85 -16.80 8.79 20.34
CA VAL A 85 -17.71 7.93 21.10
C VAL A 85 -16.98 6.80 21.83
N VAL A 86 -15.94 6.17 21.29
CA VAL A 86 -15.14 5.20 22.07
C VAL A 86 -13.70 5.11 21.55
N ASP A 87 -12.74 5.15 22.45
CA ASP A 87 -11.34 4.79 22.18
C ASP A 87 -11.16 3.32 22.60
N HIS A 88 -11.02 2.44 21.60
CA HIS A 88 -10.69 1.03 21.85
C HIS A 88 -9.16 0.86 21.75
N ASP A 89 -8.59 -0.10 22.46
CA ASP A 89 -7.12 -0.31 22.53
C ASP A 89 -6.42 -0.45 21.14
N SER A 90 -7.16 -0.80 20.08
CA SER A 90 -6.67 -1.04 18.73
C SER A 90 -7.61 -0.52 17.62
N LEU A 91 -8.56 0.36 17.97
CA LEU A 91 -9.56 0.87 17.05
C LEU A 91 -10.13 2.20 17.54
N TYR A 92 -10.33 3.15 16.62
CA TYR A 92 -11.09 4.36 16.93
C TYR A 92 -12.55 4.22 16.48
N GLU A 93 -13.51 4.60 17.33
CA GLU A 93 -14.92 4.71 16.96
C GLU A 93 -15.37 6.18 16.95
N GLY A 94 -15.95 6.57 15.84
CA GLY A 94 -16.63 7.83 15.63
C GLY A 94 -18.11 7.65 15.44
N LYS A 95 -18.89 8.61 15.93
CA LYS A 95 -20.31 8.72 15.60
C LYS A 95 -20.61 10.09 15.03
N SER A 96 -21.39 10.16 13.98
CA SER A 96 -21.92 11.42 13.48
C SER A 96 -22.98 11.99 14.43
N ARG A 97 -22.99 13.32 14.58
CA ARG A 97 -24.01 14.07 15.35
C ARG A 97 -25.38 14.06 14.69
N HIS A 98 -25.40 14.22 13.36
CA HIS A 98 -26.64 14.40 12.60
C HIS A 98 -27.09 13.13 11.90
N THR A 99 -26.17 12.21 11.64
CA THR A 99 -26.49 10.92 11.04
C THR A 99 -26.30 9.82 12.07
N ASN A 100 -27.13 8.79 12.04
CA ASN A 100 -26.93 7.59 12.87
C ASN A 100 -25.80 6.68 12.31
N LYS A 101 -24.84 7.25 11.59
CA LYS A 101 -23.71 6.50 11.01
C LYS A 101 -22.56 6.47 11.99
N LYS A 102 -21.92 5.31 12.10
CA LYS A 102 -20.62 5.18 12.77
C LYS A 102 -19.51 5.02 11.76
N ALA A 103 -18.31 5.32 12.22
CA ALA A 103 -17.08 5.08 11.49
C ALA A 103 -16.02 4.48 12.40
N PHE A 104 -15.20 3.60 11.82
CA PHE A 104 -14.22 2.80 12.53
C PHE A 104 -12.87 2.90 11.83
N TRP A 105 -11.82 3.30 12.57
CA TRP A 105 -10.45 3.41 12.06
C TRP A 105 -9.56 2.38 12.73
N ALA A 106 -9.11 1.40 11.95
CA ALA A 106 -8.20 0.36 12.44
C ALA A 106 -6.87 0.98 12.85
N PHE A 107 -6.30 0.61 14.00
CA PHE A 107 -4.96 1.07 14.36
C PHE A 107 -3.89 0.29 13.59
N PRO A 108 -2.68 0.87 13.43
CA PRO A 108 -1.52 0.11 12.97
C PRO A 108 -1.28 -1.13 13.82
N GLY A 109 -0.95 -2.26 13.18
CA GLY A 109 -0.78 -3.57 13.80
C GLY A 109 -2.09 -4.30 14.13
N SER A 110 -3.26 -3.71 13.88
CA SER A 110 -4.55 -4.34 14.16
C SER A 110 -5.19 -5.00 12.95
N ARG A 111 -5.92 -6.09 13.19
CA ARG A 111 -6.71 -6.80 12.18
C ARG A 111 -8.08 -7.12 12.76
N TRP A 112 -9.12 -6.77 12.02
CA TRP A 112 -10.51 -6.88 12.43
C TRP A 112 -11.30 -7.63 11.38
N GLN A 113 -12.10 -8.61 11.78
CA GLN A 113 -13.06 -9.27 10.93
C GLN A 113 -14.41 -8.57 11.04
N VAL A 114 -15.02 -8.28 9.89
CA VAL A 114 -16.39 -7.78 9.80
C VAL A 114 -17.31 -8.98 9.63
N GLU A 115 -18.12 -9.24 10.64
CA GLU A 115 -19.10 -10.32 10.64
C GLU A 115 -20.29 -10.01 9.71
N PRO A 116 -21.07 -11.02 9.29
CA PRO A 116 -22.24 -10.82 8.43
C PRO A 116 -23.34 -9.93 9.01
N ASP A 117 -23.41 -9.80 10.34
CA ASP A 117 -24.31 -8.87 11.04
C ASP A 117 -23.74 -7.44 11.15
N GLY A 118 -22.48 -7.26 10.72
CA GLY A 118 -21.73 -6.01 10.80
C GLY A 118 -20.87 -5.85 12.04
N ALA A 119 -20.95 -6.77 13.02
CA ALA A 119 -20.11 -6.72 14.21
C ALA A 119 -18.62 -6.82 13.83
N LEU A 120 -17.77 -6.19 14.65
CA LEU A 120 -16.32 -6.21 14.44
C LEU A 120 -15.67 -7.13 15.46
N HIS A 121 -14.97 -8.15 14.98
CA HIS A 121 -14.21 -9.08 15.82
C HIS A 121 -12.72 -8.80 15.64
N GLN A 122 -12.03 -8.45 16.73
CA GLN A 122 -10.58 -8.28 16.70
C GLN A 122 -9.90 -9.64 16.48
N LEU A 123 -9.10 -9.76 15.42
CA LEU A 123 -8.25 -10.92 15.16
C LEU A 123 -6.80 -10.68 15.61
N GLU A 124 -6.28 -9.46 15.41
CA GLU A 124 -4.93 -9.05 15.81
C GLU A 124 -4.93 -7.60 16.34
N GLY A 125 -3.92 -7.26 17.13
CA GLY A 125 -3.69 -5.91 17.66
C GLY A 125 -3.63 -5.86 19.18
N ASP A 126 -3.36 -4.67 19.71
CA ASP A 126 -3.26 -4.44 21.15
C ASP A 126 -4.62 -4.61 21.87
N GLY A 127 -4.56 -4.93 23.17
CA GLY A 127 -5.73 -5.10 24.02
C GLY A 127 -6.20 -6.56 24.15
N LYS A 128 -7.27 -6.76 24.92
CA LYS A 128 -7.97 -8.05 24.96
C LYS A 128 -8.80 -8.19 23.69
N LEU A 129 -8.87 -9.40 23.13
CA LEU A 129 -9.77 -9.71 22.01
C LEU A 129 -11.18 -9.22 22.35
N LYS A 130 -11.72 -8.37 21.48
CA LYS A 130 -12.99 -7.69 21.67
C LYS A 130 -13.89 -7.91 20.46
N GLN A 131 -15.17 -8.01 20.76
CA GLN A 131 -16.23 -7.80 19.79
C GLN A 131 -16.76 -6.37 20.00
N VAL A 132 -16.81 -5.59 18.93
CA VAL A 132 -17.36 -4.23 18.94
C VAL A 132 -18.66 -4.24 18.15
N LYS A 133 -19.71 -3.67 18.74
CA LYS A 133 -21.02 -3.55 18.09
C LYS A 133 -20.95 -2.50 16.98
N ALA A 134 -21.15 -2.95 15.75
CA ALA A 134 -21.21 -2.14 14.55
C ALA A 134 -22.28 -2.70 13.60
N GLU A 135 -22.58 -1.94 12.55
CA GLU A 135 -23.51 -2.31 11.50
C GLU A 135 -22.80 -2.41 10.15
N LEU A 136 -23.40 -3.15 9.20
CA LEU A 136 -22.86 -3.28 7.85
C LEU A 136 -22.69 -1.93 7.15
N LYS A 137 -23.62 -1.00 7.37
CA LYS A 137 -23.62 0.36 6.79
C LYS A 137 -22.55 1.29 7.39
N ASP A 138 -21.95 0.92 8.51
CA ASP A 138 -20.96 1.76 9.17
C ASP A 138 -19.66 1.81 8.36
N LEU A 139 -19.00 2.95 8.39
CA LEU A 139 -17.80 3.21 7.60
C LEU A 139 -16.59 2.57 8.28
N LYS A 140 -15.68 2.02 7.49
CA LYS A 140 -14.52 1.26 7.97
C LYS A 140 -13.30 1.75 7.21
N TYR A 141 -12.22 2.07 7.91
CA TYR A 141 -11.01 2.65 7.31
C TYR A 141 -9.77 1.86 7.71
N ASP A 142 -9.06 1.39 6.69
CA ASP A 142 -7.76 0.73 6.87
C ASP A 142 -6.67 1.78 7.09
N ALA A 143 -5.75 1.47 7.99
CA ALA A 143 -4.54 2.26 8.23
C ALA A 143 -3.48 1.93 7.18
N VAL A 144 -2.90 2.97 6.58
CA VAL A 144 -1.88 2.87 5.55
C VAL A 144 -0.62 3.61 5.98
N HIS A 145 0.54 3.04 5.65
CA HIS A 145 1.84 3.66 5.81
C HIS A 145 2.67 3.44 4.56
N LYS A 146 3.15 4.51 3.91
CA LYS A 146 4.01 4.42 2.72
C LYS A 146 3.43 3.51 1.62
N GLY A 147 2.11 3.60 1.42
CA GLY A 147 1.35 2.80 0.46
C GLY A 147 1.11 1.33 0.85
N GLN A 148 1.45 0.91 2.07
CA GLN A 148 1.21 -0.43 2.60
C GLN A 148 0.10 -0.40 3.66
N VAL A 149 -0.76 -1.40 3.66
CA VAL A 149 -1.82 -1.52 4.69
C VAL A 149 -1.18 -2.07 5.96
N VAL A 150 -1.29 -1.32 7.03
CA VAL A 150 -0.70 -1.64 8.34
C VAL A 150 -1.76 -1.82 9.43
N GLY A 151 -3.02 -1.56 9.15
CA GLY A 151 -4.16 -1.94 9.98
C GLY A 151 -5.37 -2.22 9.09
N ARG A 152 -6.11 -3.31 9.34
CA ARG A 152 -7.03 -3.87 8.34
C ARG A 152 -8.39 -4.30 8.89
N PHE A 153 -9.44 -4.02 8.12
CA PHE A 153 -10.72 -4.72 8.16
C PHE A 153 -10.80 -5.80 7.07
N GLU A 154 -11.15 -7.02 7.47
CA GLU A 154 -11.52 -8.13 6.60
C GLU A 154 -13.03 -8.08 6.38
N LEU A 155 -13.44 -7.73 5.17
CA LEU A 155 -14.86 -7.66 4.80
C LEU A 155 -15.41 -9.08 4.61
N PRO A 156 -16.70 -9.32 4.93
CA PRO A 156 -17.32 -10.60 4.68
C PRO A 156 -17.26 -10.90 3.18
N LYS A 157 -17.00 -12.17 2.84
CA LYS A 157 -17.05 -12.63 1.46
C LYS A 157 -18.50 -12.88 1.10
N ASP A 158 -18.88 -12.53 -0.12
CA ASP A 158 -20.16 -12.97 -0.66
C ASP A 158 -20.17 -14.51 -0.72
N PRO A 159 -21.17 -15.20 -0.14
CA PRO A 159 -21.29 -16.65 -0.23
C PRO A 159 -21.37 -17.16 -1.69
N ALA A 160 -21.79 -16.32 -2.64
CA ALA A 160 -21.77 -16.62 -4.07
C ALA A 160 -20.40 -16.44 -4.73
N GLY A 161 -19.38 -16.00 -3.98
CA GLY A 161 -18.06 -15.66 -4.50
C GLY A 161 -18.03 -14.35 -5.31
N GLY A 162 -19.13 -13.60 -5.31
CA GLY A 162 -19.24 -12.29 -5.94
C GLY A 162 -18.45 -11.20 -5.22
N PRO A 163 -18.25 -10.03 -5.85
CA PRO A 163 -17.65 -8.88 -5.19
C PRO A 163 -18.55 -8.41 -4.05
N THR A 164 -18.00 -8.31 -2.84
CA THR A 164 -18.75 -7.79 -1.68
C THR A 164 -19.22 -6.36 -1.98
N MET A 165 -20.51 -6.09 -1.81
CA MET A 165 -21.09 -4.73 -1.95
C MET A 165 -20.50 -3.75 -0.93
N LEU A 166 -19.93 -4.27 0.16
CA LEU A 166 -19.24 -3.49 1.17
C LEU A 166 -17.89 -3.07 0.65
N ARG A 167 -17.59 -1.78 0.80
CA ARG A 167 -16.28 -1.22 0.55
C ARG A 167 -15.76 -0.55 1.82
N LYS A 168 -14.49 -0.22 1.83
CA LYS A 168 -13.83 0.48 2.94
C LYS A 168 -13.01 1.66 2.45
N GLY A 169 -12.77 2.59 3.36
CA GLY A 169 -11.87 3.71 3.13
C GLY A 169 -10.43 3.40 3.55
N VAL A 170 -9.55 4.37 3.35
CA VAL A 170 -8.15 4.33 3.78
C VAL A 170 -7.76 5.65 4.41
N TYR A 171 -6.75 5.63 5.27
CA TYR A 171 -6.09 6.81 5.77
C TYR A 171 -4.59 6.56 5.93
N ASP A 172 -3.76 7.58 5.65
CA ASP A 172 -2.33 7.50 5.91
C ASP A 172 -2.03 7.88 7.37
N ILE A 173 -1.30 7.04 8.09
CA ILE A 173 -1.11 7.21 9.54
C ILE A 173 -0.13 8.33 9.90
N GLU A 174 0.70 8.79 8.96
CA GLU A 174 1.63 9.91 9.15
C GLU A 174 0.93 11.25 8.85
N GLU A 175 0.11 11.30 7.80
CA GLU A 175 -0.64 12.51 7.42
C GLU A 175 -1.93 12.68 8.24
N ASN A 176 -2.57 11.58 8.62
CA ASN A 176 -3.86 11.51 9.29
C ASN A 176 -3.76 10.62 10.53
N PRO A 177 -3.12 11.07 11.63
CA PRO A 177 -2.84 10.24 12.79
C PRO A 177 -4.08 10.00 13.68
N VAL A 178 -5.14 9.43 13.12
CA VAL A 178 -6.41 9.15 13.81
C VAL A 178 -6.20 8.26 15.03
N GLN A 179 -5.25 7.34 14.96
CA GLN A 179 -4.89 6.44 16.06
C GLN A 179 -4.32 7.16 17.29
N GLU A 180 -3.70 8.33 17.12
CA GLU A 180 -3.10 9.09 18.23
C GLU A 180 -3.95 10.29 18.62
N MET A 181 -4.42 11.02 17.60
CA MET A 181 -5.05 12.33 17.74
C MET A 181 -6.57 12.26 17.58
N GLY A 182 -7.10 11.11 17.19
CA GLY A 182 -8.52 10.85 17.06
C GLY A 182 -9.15 11.35 15.77
N ILE A 183 -10.48 11.23 15.74
CA ILE A 183 -11.34 11.42 14.56
C ILE A 183 -11.26 12.79 13.87
N LEU A 184 -10.79 13.83 14.58
CA LEU A 184 -10.59 15.16 14.00
C LEU A 184 -9.49 15.16 12.92
N TYR A 185 -8.59 14.17 12.93
CA TYR A 185 -7.48 14.02 11.99
C TYR A 185 -7.79 13.04 10.86
N ARG A 186 -9.05 12.65 10.68
CA ARG A 186 -9.45 11.73 9.61
C ARG A 186 -9.11 12.30 8.21
N PRO A 187 -8.94 11.44 7.21
CA PRO A 187 -8.58 11.88 5.86
C PRO A 187 -9.72 12.64 5.19
N THR A 188 -9.36 13.71 4.52
CA THR A 188 -10.18 14.32 3.46
C THR A 188 -10.13 13.47 2.19
N TRP A 189 -11.04 13.74 1.24
CA TRP A 189 -11.07 13.02 -0.04
C TRP A 189 -9.75 13.15 -0.83
N ASP A 190 -9.09 14.32 -0.77
CA ASP A 190 -7.81 14.57 -1.44
C ASP A 190 -6.67 13.76 -0.80
N GLN A 191 -6.61 13.74 0.54
CA GLN A 191 -5.65 12.91 1.29
C GLN A 191 -5.86 11.42 0.99
N ALA A 192 -7.09 10.93 1.08
CA ALA A 192 -7.41 9.55 0.74
C ALA A 192 -7.06 9.20 -0.71
N SER A 193 -7.28 10.13 -1.66
CA SER A 193 -6.89 9.97 -3.06
C SER A 193 -5.37 9.80 -3.20
N LYS A 194 -4.59 10.63 -2.52
CA LYS A 194 -3.12 10.52 -2.46
C LYS A 194 -2.70 9.18 -1.87
N THR A 195 -3.26 8.76 -0.73
CA THR A 195 -3.01 7.45 -0.12
C THR A 195 -3.30 6.31 -1.10
N MET A 196 -4.44 6.34 -1.79
CA MET A 196 -4.81 5.33 -2.79
C MET A 196 -3.85 5.29 -3.97
N ILE A 197 -3.38 6.44 -4.46
CA ILE A 197 -2.36 6.50 -5.52
C ILE A 197 -1.05 5.87 -5.05
N GLN A 198 -0.60 6.19 -3.83
CA GLN A 198 0.60 5.59 -3.25
C GLN A 198 0.47 4.07 -3.12
N MET A 199 -0.68 3.57 -2.66
CA MET A 199 -0.96 2.14 -2.55
C MET A 199 -0.85 1.42 -3.90
N ARG A 200 -1.45 1.99 -4.95
CA ARG A 200 -1.38 1.44 -6.32
C ARG A 200 0.06 1.44 -6.85
N ARG A 201 0.81 2.52 -6.63
CA ARG A 201 2.22 2.61 -7.03
C ARG A 201 3.07 1.55 -6.34
N LYS A 202 2.91 1.35 -5.04
CA LYS A 202 3.63 0.31 -4.28
C LYS A 202 3.28 -1.10 -4.79
N GLN A 203 2.00 -1.36 -5.10
CA GLN A 203 1.58 -2.64 -5.65
C GLN A 203 2.20 -2.89 -7.04
N ALA A 204 2.10 -1.92 -7.95
CA ALA A 204 2.69 -2.05 -9.28
C ALA A 204 4.22 -2.28 -9.23
N ALA A 205 4.91 -1.63 -8.29
CA ALA A 205 6.34 -1.85 -8.07
C ALA A 205 6.64 -3.28 -7.57
N GLN A 206 5.80 -3.82 -6.68
CA GLN A 206 5.93 -5.21 -6.19
C GLN A 206 5.68 -6.21 -7.32
N GLU A 207 4.61 -6.04 -8.10
CA GLU A 207 4.28 -6.90 -9.24
C GLU A 207 5.40 -6.87 -10.30
N LEU A 208 5.96 -5.70 -10.60
CA LEU A 208 7.08 -5.58 -11.52
C LEU A 208 8.34 -6.31 -11.03
N GLU A 209 8.64 -6.22 -9.73
CA GLU A 209 9.79 -6.91 -9.13
C GLU A 209 9.57 -8.43 -9.13
N GLU A 210 8.37 -8.90 -8.84
CA GLU A 210 8.00 -10.33 -8.95
C GLU A 210 8.12 -10.85 -10.39
N LEU A 211 7.69 -10.05 -11.38
CA LEU A 211 7.88 -10.35 -12.80
C LEU A 211 9.38 -10.39 -13.18
N ARG A 212 10.19 -9.48 -12.65
CA ARG A 212 11.64 -9.47 -12.87
C ARG A 212 12.29 -10.72 -12.27
N GLN A 213 11.93 -11.09 -11.04
CA GLN A 213 12.48 -12.26 -10.35
C GLN A 213 12.05 -13.57 -11.02
N SER A 214 10.78 -13.71 -11.41
CA SER A 214 10.30 -14.88 -12.14
C SER A 214 10.99 -15.03 -13.50
N SER A 215 11.19 -13.93 -14.23
CA SER A 215 11.94 -13.91 -15.49
C SER A 215 13.40 -14.34 -15.29
N ALA A 216 14.07 -13.85 -14.24
CA ALA A 216 15.44 -14.24 -13.91
C ALA A 216 15.56 -15.74 -13.55
N ARG A 217 14.60 -16.29 -12.80
CA ARG A 217 14.54 -17.72 -12.47
C ARG A 217 14.33 -18.57 -13.72
N PHE A 218 13.46 -18.15 -14.63
CA PHE A 218 13.23 -18.85 -15.89
C PHE A 218 14.49 -18.84 -16.78
N ALA A 219 15.16 -17.70 -16.90
CA ALA A 219 16.42 -17.58 -17.64
C ALA A 219 17.50 -18.52 -17.06
N ALA A 220 17.68 -18.52 -15.73
CA ALA A 220 18.64 -19.41 -15.05
C ALA A 220 18.29 -20.90 -15.25
N SER A 221 17.00 -21.25 -15.16
CA SER A 221 16.54 -22.63 -15.39
C SER A 221 16.80 -23.09 -16.83
N SER A 222 16.53 -22.23 -17.82
CA SER A 222 16.78 -22.55 -19.24
C SER A 222 18.28 -22.69 -19.56
N SER A 223 19.14 -21.88 -18.94
CA SER A 223 20.59 -21.99 -19.07
C SER A 223 21.12 -23.31 -18.48
N ASN A 224 20.58 -23.72 -17.33
CA ASN A 224 20.94 -25.00 -16.70
C ASN A 224 20.49 -26.20 -17.53
N GLN A 225 19.30 -26.15 -18.14
CA GLN A 225 18.85 -27.20 -19.07
C GLN A 225 19.80 -27.36 -20.27
N ARG A 226 20.20 -26.25 -20.92
CA ARG A 226 21.16 -26.30 -22.02
C ARG A 226 22.51 -26.87 -21.61
N ALA A 227 23.01 -26.52 -20.43
CA ALA A 227 24.27 -27.05 -19.91
C ALA A 227 24.19 -28.57 -19.65
N ILE A 228 23.07 -29.06 -19.12
CA ILE A 228 22.82 -30.49 -18.91
C ILE A 228 22.72 -31.24 -20.23
N GLU A 229 22.02 -30.68 -21.22
CA GLU A 229 21.94 -31.26 -22.57
C GLU A 229 23.31 -31.35 -23.23
N GLN A 230 24.14 -30.31 -23.12
CA GLN A 230 25.51 -30.32 -23.64
C GLN A 230 26.38 -31.38 -22.95
N LEU A 231 26.33 -31.47 -21.62
CA LEU A 231 27.04 -32.50 -20.86
C LEU A 231 26.58 -33.91 -21.24
N THR A 232 25.28 -34.09 -21.47
CA THR A 232 24.70 -35.37 -21.86
C THR A 232 25.12 -35.75 -23.28
N ALA A 233 25.09 -34.81 -24.22
CA ALA A 233 25.57 -35.00 -25.57
C ALA A 233 27.07 -35.35 -25.61
N LEU A 234 27.89 -34.69 -24.79
CA LEU A 234 29.32 -34.93 -24.68
C LEU A 234 29.63 -36.32 -24.10
N LYS A 235 28.89 -36.76 -23.07
CA LYS A 235 28.98 -38.12 -22.53
C LYS A 235 28.59 -39.19 -23.56
N GLN A 236 27.55 -38.94 -24.35
CA GLN A 236 27.12 -39.86 -25.41
C GLN A 236 28.13 -39.94 -26.56
N THR A 237 28.80 -38.83 -26.91
CA THR A 237 29.88 -38.83 -27.90
C THR A 237 31.09 -39.62 -27.39
N LEU A 238 31.48 -39.43 -26.13
CA LEU A 238 32.57 -40.20 -25.51
C LEU A 238 32.28 -41.70 -25.44
N ALA A 239 31.02 -42.10 -25.25
CA ALA A 239 30.62 -43.51 -25.19
C ALA A 239 30.60 -44.19 -26.58
N ARG A 240 30.45 -43.43 -27.68
CA ARG A 240 30.43 -43.97 -29.06
C ARG A 240 31.81 -44.09 -29.70
N HIS A 241 32.82 -43.39 -29.16
CA HIS A 241 34.20 -43.50 -29.58
C HIS A 241 35.07 -43.95 -28.39
N PRO A 242 35.14 -45.26 -28.08
CA PRO A 242 36.11 -45.74 -27.12
C PRO A 242 37.50 -45.39 -27.63
N LEU A 243 38.26 -44.67 -26.79
CA LEU A 243 39.66 -44.37 -27.06
C LEU A 243 40.41 -45.68 -27.32
N PRO A 244 41.23 -45.76 -28.38
CA PRO A 244 42.10 -46.91 -28.56
C PRO A 244 43.08 -46.96 -27.38
N SER A 245 42.98 -48.03 -26.61
CA SER A 245 43.94 -48.37 -25.57
C SER A 245 45.26 -48.79 -26.22
N SER A 246 46.13 -47.81 -26.49
CA SER A 246 47.52 -48.07 -26.86
C SER A 246 48.39 -48.07 -25.61
N SER A 247 48.70 -49.28 -25.13
CA SER A 247 49.90 -49.54 -24.37
C SER A 247 51.12 -49.27 -25.26
N SER A 248 51.97 -48.29 -24.91
CA SER A 248 53.43 -48.44 -25.00
C SER A 248 54.17 -47.20 -24.51
N GLN A 249 55.06 -47.47 -23.56
CA GLN A 249 56.43 -46.94 -23.40
C GLN A 249 56.69 -45.42 -23.52
N ALA A 250 57.23 -44.89 -22.42
CA ALA A 250 58.08 -43.70 -22.36
C ALA A 250 59.25 -43.78 -23.36
N PRO A 251 59.83 -42.63 -23.74
CA PRO A 251 61.01 -42.20 -22.97
C PRO A 251 61.01 -40.72 -22.61
N GLN A 252 61.77 -40.46 -21.54
CA GLN A 252 62.22 -39.14 -21.10
C GLN A 252 62.82 -38.34 -22.26
N GLN A 253 62.48 -37.05 -22.37
CA GLN A 253 63.46 -36.02 -22.72
C GLN A 253 63.26 -34.77 -21.88
N LEU A 254 64.33 -34.42 -21.17
CA LEU A 254 64.69 -33.08 -20.71
C LEU A 254 64.36 -32.03 -21.79
N ILE A 255 63.90 -30.85 -21.38
CA ILE A 255 64.65 -29.59 -21.50
C ILE A 255 63.87 -28.47 -20.79
N ASP A 256 64.61 -27.78 -19.93
CA ASP A 256 64.37 -26.46 -19.35
C ASP A 256 63.68 -25.46 -20.29
N THR A 257 62.77 -24.65 -19.75
CA THR A 257 62.87 -23.18 -19.90
C THR A 257 61.95 -22.44 -18.94
N ARG A 258 62.58 -21.50 -18.22
CA ARG A 258 62.01 -20.51 -17.30
C ARG A 258 61.07 -19.50 -17.99
N PRO A 259 60.29 -18.73 -17.19
CA PRO A 259 59.15 -17.96 -17.67
C PRO A 259 59.55 -16.56 -18.16
N GLY A 260 59.06 -16.20 -19.34
CA GLY A 260 59.14 -14.85 -19.91
C GLY A 260 57.81 -14.11 -19.75
N SER A 261 57.82 -13.12 -18.86
CA SER A 261 56.78 -12.11 -18.73
C SER A 261 56.72 -11.22 -19.99
N ALA A 262 55.52 -10.73 -20.32
CA ALA A 262 55.19 -9.37 -20.78
C ALA A 262 54.33 -9.25 -22.05
N ARG A 263 53.17 -8.61 -21.83
CA ARG A 263 52.59 -7.44 -22.55
C ARG A 263 52.18 -7.59 -24.02
N TYR A 264 50.90 -7.23 -24.27
CA TYR A 264 50.40 -6.18 -25.19
C TYR A 264 48.96 -5.88 -24.68
N ALA A 265 48.54 -4.69 -24.18
CA ALA A 265 48.45 -3.34 -24.76
C ALA A 265 47.83 -3.36 -26.17
N SER A 266 46.85 -2.56 -26.59
CA SER A 266 45.99 -1.49 -26.07
C SER A 266 45.03 -1.14 -27.24
N SER A 267 44.12 -0.17 -27.04
CA SER A 267 43.37 0.61 -28.05
C SER A 267 42.04 -0.01 -28.53
N THR A 268 40.93 0.71 -28.73
CA THR A 268 40.71 2.15 -28.97
C THR A 268 39.21 2.48 -28.83
N SER A 269 38.89 3.70 -28.34
CA SER A 269 37.79 4.63 -28.72
C SER A 269 36.32 4.11 -28.75
N ARG A 270 35.30 4.83 -28.29
CA ARG A 270 34.90 6.20 -28.67
C ARG A 270 33.64 6.58 -27.86
N ASP A 271 33.59 7.83 -27.40
CA ASP A 271 32.37 8.60 -27.17
C ASP A 271 31.46 8.61 -28.43
N PRO A 272 30.13 8.80 -28.30
CA PRO A 272 29.63 10.17 -28.32
C PRO A 272 28.45 10.47 -27.38
N ALA A 273 28.49 11.70 -26.89
CA ALA A 273 27.35 12.46 -26.41
C ALA A 273 26.26 12.61 -27.48
N SER A 274 24.99 12.64 -27.07
CA SER A 274 23.91 13.38 -27.74
C SER A 274 22.72 13.61 -26.79
N ARG A 275 22.57 14.87 -26.37
CA ARG A 275 21.31 15.53 -25.95
C ARG A 275 20.54 15.95 -27.22
N PRO A 276 19.20 16.10 -27.21
CA PRO A 276 18.51 17.30 -26.68
C PRO A 276 17.18 16.98 -25.94
N ALA A 277 16.76 17.71 -24.91
CA ALA A 277 16.05 19.01 -24.94
C ALA A 277 14.78 19.03 -25.82
N GLY A 278 13.61 19.04 -25.17
CA GLY A 278 12.30 19.31 -25.78
C GLY A 278 11.31 19.74 -24.69
N ILE A 279 11.14 21.05 -24.53
CA ILE A 279 10.23 21.70 -23.59
C ILE A 279 9.13 22.43 -24.41
N LEU A 280 7.90 22.43 -23.86
CA LEU A 280 6.84 23.45 -23.95
C LEU A 280 5.81 23.45 -25.10
N ARG A 281 4.56 23.69 -24.64
CA ARG A 281 3.39 24.33 -25.28
C ARG A 281 2.55 23.47 -26.26
N GLN A 282 1.22 23.55 -26.33
CA GLN A 282 0.19 24.32 -25.63
C GLN A 282 -1.19 23.73 -26.01
N SER A 283 -2.16 23.80 -25.08
CA SER A 283 -3.60 24.07 -25.28
C SER A 283 -4.33 23.61 -26.55
N SER A 284 -5.45 22.89 -26.38
CA SER A 284 -6.79 23.52 -26.48
C SER A 284 -7.92 22.54 -26.15
N ALA A 285 -8.83 23.02 -25.31
CA ALA A 285 -10.17 22.49 -25.13
C ALA A 285 -11.00 22.64 -26.41
N ARG A 286 -11.91 21.70 -26.65
CA ARG A 286 -13.20 22.01 -27.29
C ARG A 286 -14.34 21.39 -26.51
N TYR A 287 -15.12 22.30 -25.95
CA TYR A 287 -16.52 22.15 -25.58
C TYR A 287 -17.33 21.58 -26.75
N GLY A 288 -18.16 20.58 -26.46
CA GLY A 288 -19.33 20.21 -27.25
C GLY A 288 -20.56 20.35 -26.38
N SER A 289 -21.21 21.51 -26.47
CA SER A 289 -22.50 21.82 -25.87
C SER A 289 -23.62 21.59 -26.90
N SER A 290 -24.63 20.81 -26.53
CA SER A 290 -26.01 20.87 -27.05
C SER A 290 -26.85 20.09 -26.02
N SER A 291 -27.68 20.70 -25.15
CA SER A 291 -28.93 21.43 -25.45
C SER A 291 -29.84 20.54 -26.34
N SER A 292 -31.10 20.22 -26.05
CA SER A 292 -32.14 20.80 -25.20
C SER A 292 -33.41 19.95 -25.40
N LYS A 293 -34.28 19.83 -24.36
CA LYS A 293 -35.75 19.59 -24.42
C LYS A 293 -36.21 18.23 -25.03
N ASP A 294 -37.31 17.59 -24.65
CA ASP A 294 -38.66 17.98 -24.20
C ASP A 294 -39.14 17.02 -23.05
N LEU A 295 -39.89 17.40 -22.01
CA LEU A 295 -41.35 17.72 -22.00
C LEU A 295 -42.17 16.72 -22.85
N ALA A 296 -43.25 16.07 -22.44
CA ALA A 296 -44.11 16.14 -21.27
C ALA A 296 -45.08 14.93 -21.34
N LYS A 297 -45.55 14.50 -20.16
CA LYS A 297 -46.95 14.09 -19.83
C LYS A 297 -47.56 12.84 -20.51
N PRO A 298 -48.72 12.35 -20.01
CA PRO A 298 -49.43 12.70 -18.78
C PRO A 298 -49.22 11.75 -17.60
#